data_AF-A0A2V9SAX1-F1
#
_entry.id   AF-A0A2V9SAX1-F1
#
_cell.length_a   1.000
_cell.length_b   1.000
_cell.length_c   1.000
_cell.angle_alpha   90.00
_cell.angle_beta   90.00
_cell.angle_gamma   90.00
#
_symmetry.space_group_name_H-M   'P 1'
#
loop_
_entity.id
_entity.type
_entity.pdbx_description
1 polymer ?
#
loop_
_entity_poly.entity_id
_entity_poly.type
_entity_poly.pdbx_seq_one_letter_code
_entity_poly.pdbx_strand_id
1 'polypeptide(L)'
;LGDLSDAVRRKGLRMGFYYSLYEWYNPLWLYNKPRYVREHMFPQFKDLVTHYKPAIIFSDGEWEMTSADWHSPELLAWLFNESPVKDEVVVDDRWGSDTRHKHGGYWTTEYTAGMSGVDHPWEESRGMGVSYGYNRAEDLNIYHTGRELVFILVDTVSRGGNLLLDIGPRADGMIPVVMEERLTQMGDWLK
;
A
#
# COMPACT_ATOMS: atom_id res chain seq x y z
N LEU A 1 3.13 14.66 3.29
CA LEU A 1 3.96 13.63 2.61
C LEU A 1 5.46 13.87 2.83
N GLY A 2 5.97 15.08 2.56
CA GLY A 2 7.39 15.43 2.76
C GLY A 2 7.92 15.15 4.17
N ASP A 3 7.33 15.76 5.20
CA ASP A 3 7.80 15.64 6.58
C ASP A 3 7.88 14.18 7.07
N LEU A 4 6.88 13.36 6.74
CA LEU A 4 6.86 11.93 7.07
C LEU A 4 7.95 11.19 6.31
N SER A 5 8.12 11.47 5.02
CA SER A 5 9.17 10.83 4.19
C SER A 5 10.55 11.08 4.76
N ASP A 6 10.83 12.32 5.16
CA ASP A 6 12.11 12.69 5.75
C ASP A 6 12.30 12.05 7.13
N ALA A 7 11.24 11.96 7.94
CA ALA A 7 11.28 11.29 9.24
C ALA A 7 11.58 9.78 9.10
N VAL A 8 10.90 9.09 8.18
CA VAL A 8 11.10 7.65 7.89
C VAL A 8 12.53 7.40 7.40
N ARG A 9 13.01 8.21 6.44
CA ARG A 9 14.37 8.08 5.90
C ARG A 9 15.47 8.37 6.93
N ARG A 10 15.27 9.35 7.82
CA ARG A 10 16.20 9.60 8.94
C ARG A 10 16.33 8.41 9.90
N LYS A 11 15.36 7.49 9.91
CA LYS A 11 15.42 6.24 10.66
C LYS A 11 16.00 5.07 9.86
N GLY A 12 16.48 5.30 8.64
CA GLY A 12 17.07 4.28 7.77
C GLY A 12 16.05 3.37 7.09
N LEU A 13 14.76 3.71 7.16
CA LEU A 13 13.68 2.93 6.54
C LEU A 13 13.43 3.35 5.08
N ARG A 14 12.98 2.39 4.27
CA ARG A 14 12.47 2.66 2.91
C ARG A 14 11.08 3.30 3.00
N MET A 15 10.83 4.33 2.21
CA MET A 15 9.55 5.06 2.18
C MET A 15 8.78 4.70 0.90
N GLY A 16 7.58 4.15 1.04
CA GLY A 16 6.64 3.92 -0.05
C GLY A 16 5.42 4.84 0.03
N PHE A 17 4.61 4.88 -1.02
CA PHE A 17 3.31 5.54 -1.02
C PHE A 17 2.21 4.62 -1.52
N TYR A 18 1.10 4.64 -0.78
CA TYR A 18 -0.19 4.22 -1.31
C TYR A 18 -0.73 5.30 -2.25
N TYR A 19 -1.30 4.90 -3.39
CA TYR A 19 -1.90 5.78 -4.38
C TYR A 19 -3.21 5.20 -4.92
N SER A 20 -4.33 5.84 -4.58
CA SER A 20 -5.65 5.50 -5.15
C SER A 20 -5.72 6.00 -6.59
N LEU A 21 -5.88 5.10 -7.56
CA LEU A 21 -5.97 5.47 -8.98
C LEU A 21 -7.19 6.34 -9.27
N TYR A 22 -8.28 6.10 -8.56
CA TYR A 22 -9.55 6.80 -8.71
C TYR A 22 -9.81 7.79 -7.57
N GLU A 23 -10.70 8.75 -7.81
CA GLU A 23 -11.14 9.75 -6.83
C GLU A 23 -12.67 9.89 -6.89
N TRP A 24 -13.39 9.38 -5.86
CA TRP A 24 -14.85 9.32 -5.82
C TRP A 24 -15.59 10.62 -6.17
N TYR A 25 -15.05 11.75 -5.75
CA TYR A 25 -15.70 13.06 -5.87
C TYR A 25 -15.09 13.96 -6.93
N ASN A 26 -14.07 13.49 -7.66
CA ASN A 26 -13.47 14.29 -8.72
C ASN A 26 -14.47 14.42 -9.89
N PRO A 27 -14.83 15.64 -10.34
CA PRO A 27 -15.77 15.80 -11.44
C PRO A 27 -15.32 15.13 -12.74
N LEU A 28 -14.02 15.09 -13.02
CA LEU A 28 -13.51 14.37 -14.18
C LEU A 28 -13.71 12.87 -14.03
N TRP A 29 -13.51 12.29 -12.84
CA TRP A 29 -13.81 10.88 -12.61
C TRP A 29 -15.30 10.56 -12.84
N LEU A 30 -16.18 11.42 -12.34
CA LEU A 30 -17.64 11.20 -12.43
C LEU A 30 -18.19 11.35 -13.86
N TYR A 31 -17.62 12.24 -14.67
CA TYR A 31 -18.22 12.60 -15.97
C TYR A 31 -17.33 12.34 -17.19
N ASN A 32 -16.02 12.16 -17.02
CA ASN A 32 -15.07 11.92 -18.12
C ASN A 32 -13.79 11.22 -17.64
N LYS A 33 -13.89 9.92 -17.34
CA LYS A 33 -12.76 9.10 -16.84
C LYS A 33 -11.50 9.13 -17.72
N PRO A 34 -11.58 9.05 -19.07
CA PRO A 34 -10.39 9.16 -19.91
C PRO A 34 -9.65 10.48 -19.70
N ARG A 35 -10.39 11.60 -19.57
CA ARG A 35 -9.80 12.91 -19.29
C ARG A 35 -9.21 12.97 -17.89
N TYR A 36 -9.88 12.41 -16.88
CA TYR A 36 -9.35 12.28 -15.52
C TYR A 36 -7.99 11.57 -15.51
N VAL A 37 -7.88 10.42 -16.18
CA VAL A 37 -6.63 9.64 -16.27
C VAL A 37 -5.49 10.49 -16.83
N ARG A 38 -5.73 11.16 -17.97
CA ARG A 38 -4.69 11.89 -18.71
C ARG A 38 -4.32 13.24 -18.09
N GLU A 39 -5.30 14.00 -17.63
CA GLU A 39 -5.10 15.40 -17.22
C GLU A 39 -4.98 15.58 -15.70
N HIS A 40 -5.42 14.60 -14.90
CA HIS A 40 -5.39 14.70 -13.43
C HIS A 40 -4.51 13.61 -12.79
N MET A 41 -4.83 12.34 -13.00
CA MET A 41 -4.14 11.22 -12.34
C MET A 41 -2.67 11.13 -12.79
N PHE A 42 -2.39 11.13 -14.10
CA PHE A 42 -1.03 11.04 -14.62
C PHE A 42 -0.10 12.16 -14.12
N PRO A 43 -0.46 13.46 -14.23
CA PRO A 43 0.37 14.53 -13.71
C PRO A 43 0.57 14.45 -12.19
N GLN A 44 -0.48 14.14 -11.42
CA GLN A 44 -0.40 14.01 -9.96
C GLN A 44 0.54 12.85 -9.55
N PHE A 45 0.45 11.71 -10.25
CA PHE A 45 1.32 10.56 -10.03
C PHE A 45 2.80 10.91 -10.32
N LYS A 46 3.06 11.52 -11.49
CA LYS A 46 4.42 11.91 -11.88
C LYS A 46 5.00 12.94 -10.92
N ASP A 47 4.19 13.88 -10.45
CA ASP A 47 4.58 14.87 -9.44
C ASP A 47 5.00 14.20 -8.12
N LEU A 48 4.17 13.28 -7.61
CA LEU A 48 4.45 12.52 -6.38
C LEU A 48 5.76 11.73 -6.50
N VAL A 49 5.94 10.98 -7.59
CA VAL A 49 7.14 10.17 -7.81
C VAL A 49 8.39 11.07 -7.94
N THR A 50 8.27 12.17 -8.68
CA THR A 50 9.41 13.06 -8.94
C THR A 50 9.87 13.78 -7.68
N HIS A 51 8.94 14.31 -6.90
CA HIS A 51 9.25 15.08 -5.69
C HIS A 51 9.68 14.20 -4.54
N TYR A 52 8.95 13.10 -4.29
CA TYR A 52 9.14 12.33 -3.08
C TYR A 52 9.97 11.08 -3.26
N LYS A 53 10.24 10.63 -4.49
CA LYS A 53 11.12 9.50 -4.81
C LYS A 53 10.83 8.23 -3.96
N PRO A 54 9.62 7.66 -4.03
CA PRO A 54 9.28 6.48 -3.25
C PRO A 54 10.04 5.24 -3.70
N ALA A 55 10.31 4.34 -2.74
CA ALA A 55 10.85 3.01 -2.99
C ALA A 55 9.75 2.00 -3.37
N ILE A 56 8.50 2.25 -2.97
CA ILE A 56 7.33 1.43 -3.30
C ILE A 56 6.18 2.34 -3.72
N ILE A 57 5.48 1.96 -4.79
CA ILE A 57 4.14 2.46 -5.07
C ILE A 57 3.15 1.32 -4.87
N PHE A 58 2.24 1.48 -3.92
CA PHE A 58 1.12 0.59 -3.68
C PHE A 58 -0.12 1.23 -4.30
N SER A 59 -0.51 0.78 -5.49
CA SER A 59 -1.70 1.27 -6.19
C SER A 59 -2.97 0.62 -5.65
N ASP A 60 -4.14 1.25 -5.82
CA ASP A 60 -5.42 0.64 -5.46
C ASP A 60 -6.59 1.37 -6.15
N GLY A 61 -7.78 0.76 -6.10
CA GLY A 61 -9.00 1.34 -6.67
C GLY A 61 -9.12 1.18 -8.20
N GLU A 62 -8.39 0.21 -8.73
CA GLU A 62 -8.31 -0.15 -10.14
C GLU A 62 -9.56 -0.84 -10.68
N TRP A 63 -10.48 -1.25 -9.80
CA TRP A 63 -11.53 -2.24 -10.04
C TRP A 63 -12.46 -1.96 -11.23
N GLU A 64 -12.75 -0.69 -11.51
CA GLU A 64 -13.76 -0.31 -12.51
C GLU A 64 -13.24 -0.24 -13.95
N MET A 65 -11.93 -0.28 -14.16
CA MET A 65 -11.30 -0.04 -15.46
C MET A 65 -10.14 -1.00 -15.69
N THR A 66 -9.94 -1.39 -16.95
CA THR A 66 -8.80 -2.25 -17.31
C THR A 66 -7.50 -1.47 -17.21
N SER A 67 -6.37 -2.19 -17.11
CA SER A 67 -5.03 -1.61 -17.18
C SER A 67 -4.83 -0.74 -18.44
N ALA A 68 -5.46 -1.11 -19.56
CA ALA A 68 -5.45 -0.33 -20.79
C ALA A 68 -6.22 1.00 -20.65
N ASP A 69 -7.41 0.99 -20.05
CA ASP A 69 -8.22 2.20 -19.84
C ASP A 69 -7.60 3.15 -18.82
N TRP A 70 -6.90 2.61 -17.82
CA TRP A 70 -6.06 3.37 -16.89
C TRP A 70 -4.79 3.92 -17.53
N HIS A 71 -4.43 3.46 -18.73
CA HIS A 71 -3.12 3.69 -19.34
C HIS A 71 -1.95 3.22 -18.45
N SER A 72 -2.16 2.24 -17.57
CA SER A 72 -1.14 1.77 -16.64
C SER A 72 0.16 1.32 -17.31
N PRO A 73 0.16 0.60 -18.45
CA PRO A 73 1.41 0.26 -19.14
C PRO A 73 2.24 1.47 -19.57
N GLU A 74 1.60 2.56 -20.00
CA GLU A 74 2.29 3.81 -20.36
C GLU A 74 2.88 4.50 -19.13
N LEU A 75 2.12 4.58 -18.04
CA LEU A 75 2.57 5.19 -16.80
C LEU A 75 3.73 4.42 -16.16
N LEU A 76 3.61 3.09 -16.12
CA LEU A 76 4.65 2.19 -15.58
C LEU A 76 5.89 2.14 -16.47
N ALA A 77 5.74 2.23 -17.79
CA ALA A 77 6.89 2.37 -18.68
C ALA A 77 7.70 3.64 -18.37
N TRP A 78 7.04 4.77 -18.12
CA TRP A 78 7.71 5.98 -17.64
C TRP A 78 8.35 5.75 -16.26
N LEU A 79 7.64 5.11 -15.33
CA LEU A 79 8.14 4.84 -13.97
C LEU A 79 9.46 4.04 -13.99
N PHE A 80 9.52 2.97 -14.78
CA PHE A 80 10.66 2.06 -14.82
C PHE A 80 11.77 2.46 -15.79
N ASN A 81 11.51 3.33 -16.76
CA ASN A 81 12.54 3.72 -17.74
C ASN A 81 13.09 5.14 -17.51
N GLU A 82 12.27 6.07 -17.04
CA GLU A 82 12.55 7.51 -17.08
C GLU A 82 12.50 8.21 -15.73
N SER A 83 11.73 7.69 -14.77
CA SER A 83 11.55 8.34 -13.47
C SER A 83 12.84 8.40 -12.64
N PRO A 84 12.94 9.30 -11.64
CA PRO A 84 14.12 9.38 -10.78
C PRO A 84 14.27 8.20 -9.81
N VAL A 85 13.34 7.24 -9.80
CA VAL A 85 13.34 6.06 -8.92
C VAL A 85 13.40 4.74 -9.68
N LYS A 86 13.59 4.79 -11.00
CA LYS A 86 13.58 3.63 -11.89
C LYS A 86 14.46 2.44 -11.47
N ASP A 87 15.56 2.71 -10.77
CA ASP A 87 16.53 1.70 -10.36
C ASP A 87 16.16 0.99 -9.04
N GLU A 88 15.16 1.49 -8.31
CA GLU A 88 14.82 0.98 -6.97
C GLU A 88 13.31 0.75 -6.73
N VAL A 89 12.44 1.41 -7.49
CA VAL A 89 11.00 1.39 -7.24
C VAL A 89 10.39 0.00 -7.49
N VAL A 90 9.56 -0.45 -6.56
CA VAL A 90 8.74 -1.66 -6.70
C VAL A 90 7.26 -1.27 -6.72
N VAL A 91 6.46 -2.00 -7.48
CA VAL A 91 5.01 -1.80 -7.56
C VAL A 91 4.27 -3.08 -7.23
N ASP A 92 3.07 -2.94 -6.67
CA ASP A 92 2.14 -4.03 -6.40
C ASP A 92 1.40 -4.50 -7.67
N ASP A 93 0.36 -5.32 -7.52
CA ASP A 93 -0.39 -5.94 -8.62
C ASP A 93 -1.76 -5.28 -8.93
N ARG A 94 -2.04 -4.09 -8.41
CA ARG A 94 -3.34 -3.41 -8.49
C ARG A 94 -3.40 -2.27 -9.53
N TRP A 95 -2.95 -2.55 -10.75
CA TRP A 95 -2.83 -1.55 -11.84
C TRP A 95 -3.95 -1.64 -12.90
N GLY A 96 -4.97 -2.45 -12.68
CA GLY A 96 -6.15 -2.61 -13.52
C GLY A 96 -7.02 -3.75 -13.03
N SER A 97 -8.30 -3.76 -13.39
CA SER A 97 -9.21 -4.85 -13.03
C SER A 97 -8.76 -6.23 -13.53
N ASP A 98 -7.82 -6.25 -14.47
CA ASP A 98 -7.23 -7.41 -15.12
C ASP A 98 -5.83 -7.78 -14.61
N THR A 99 -5.25 -7.09 -13.61
CA THR A 99 -3.82 -7.25 -13.25
C THR A 99 -3.52 -8.09 -12.00
N ARG A 100 -4.45 -8.16 -11.04
CA ARG A 100 -4.21 -8.88 -9.76
C ARG A 100 -3.82 -10.34 -10.00
N HIS A 101 -2.80 -10.79 -9.28
CA HIS A 101 -2.20 -12.14 -9.37
C HIS A 101 -1.76 -12.54 -10.79
N LYS A 102 -1.46 -11.56 -11.65
CA LYS A 102 -0.99 -11.77 -13.04
C LYS A 102 0.19 -10.88 -13.40
N HIS A 103 0.16 -9.63 -12.96
CA HIS A 103 1.20 -8.62 -13.18
C HIS A 103 1.61 -7.98 -11.84
N GLY A 104 2.55 -7.03 -11.86
CA GLY A 104 3.09 -6.38 -10.65
C GLY A 104 4.46 -6.91 -10.25
N GLY A 105 5.21 -6.14 -9.46
CA GLY A 105 6.50 -6.57 -8.90
C GLY A 105 6.33 -7.55 -7.74
N TYR A 106 5.17 -7.51 -7.07
CA TYR A 106 4.71 -8.48 -6.10
C TYR A 106 3.18 -8.54 -6.10
N TRP A 107 2.64 -9.65 -5.61
CA TRP A 107 1.21 -9.87 -5.51
C TRP A 107 0.67 -9.48 -4.14
N THR A 108 -0.56 -9.00 -4.09
CA THR A 108 -1.18 -8.59 -2.83
C THR A 108 -2.34 -9.49 -2.44
N THR A 109 -2.45 -9.75 -1.14
CA THR A 109 -3.63 -10.34 -0.50
C THR A 109 -4.08 -9.46 0.66
N GLU A 110 -5.34 -9.60 1.07
CA GLU A 110 -5.95 -8.67 2.03
C GLU A 110 -6.97 -9.37 2.94
N TYR A 111 -6.76 -9.29 4.26
CA TYR A 111 -7.55 -9.98 5.28
C TYR A 111 -7.73 -11.49 5.01
N THR A 112 -6.73 -12.14 4.44
CA THR A 112 -6.75 -13.58 4.15
C THR A 112 -5.62 -14.32 4.85
N ALA A 113 -5.59 -15.64 4.71
CA ALA A 113 -4.39 -16.39 5.06
C ALA A 113 -3.22 -16.05 4.11
N GLY A 114 -3.40 -15.34 3.01
CA GLY A 114 -2.35 -15.10 2.04
C GLY A 114 -2.11 -16.27 1.09
N MET A 115 -0.92 -16.37 0.51
CA MET A 115 -0.60 -17.34 -0.55
C MET A 115 0.29 -18.49 -0.04
N SER A 116 0.31 -19.61 -0.77
CA SER A 116 1.23 -20.72 -0.52
C SER A 116 1.59 -21.44 -1.82
N GLY A 117 2.84 -21.92 -1.91
CA GLY A 117 3.34 -22.64 -3.09
C GLY A 117 3.45 -21.78 -4.36
N VAL A 118 3.63 -20.46 -4.20
CA VAL A 118 3.73 -19.50 -5.31
C VAL A 118 5.19 -19.09 -5.49
N ASP A 119 5.68 -19.12 -6.73
CA ASP A 119 7.04 -18.71 -7.11
C ASP A 119 7.09 -17.23 -7.55
N HIS A 120 6.36 -16.36 -6.83
CA HIS A 120 6.29 -14.93 -7.06
C HIS A 120 6.26 -14.22 -5.71
N PRO A 121 7.00 -13.12 -5.51
CA PRO A 121 6.91 -12.32 -4.30
C PRO A 121 5.47 -11.88 -4.02
N TRP A 122 5.06 -11.91 -2.77
CA TRP A 122 3.72 -11.50 -2.35
C TRP A 122 3.72 -10.86 -0.95
N GLU A 123 2.69 -10.08 -0.66
CA GLU A 123 2.52 -9.32 0.58
C GLU A 123 1.06 -9.38 1.05
N GLU A 124 0.86 -9.73 2.31
CA GLU A 124 -0.45 -9.65 2.98
C GLU A 124 -0.60 -8.27 3.63
N SER A 125 -1.61 -7.52 3.21
CA SER A 125 -1.97 -6.23 3.80
C SER A 125 -3.17 -6.38 4.74
N ARG A 126 -3.07 -5.82 5.94
CA ARG A 126 -4.20 -5.82 6.89
C ARG A 126 -4.02 -4.83 8.04
N GLY A 127 -5.13 -4.44 8.65
CA GLY A 127 -5.15 -3.75 9.94
C GLY A 127 -4.86 -4.67 11.13
N MET A 128 -4.61 -4.03 12.28
CA MET A 128 -4.57 -4.70 13.59
C MET A 128 -5.97 -5.09 14.10
N GLY A 129 -6.99 -4.35 13.66
CA GLY A 129 -8.41 -4.65 13.86
C GLY A 129 -9.06 -5.13 12.56
N VAL A 130 -10.26 -4.62 12.27
CA VAL A 130 -10.99 -4.94 11.03
C VAL A 130 -11.09 -3.75 10.07
N SER A 131 -10.57 -2.59 10.47
CA SER A 131 -10.47 -1.40 9.64
C SER A 131 -9.01 -1.00 9.38
N TYR A 132 -8.77 -0.36 8.24
CA TYR A 132 -7.53 0.36 7.95
C TYR A 132 -7.54 1.77 8.58
N GLY A 133 -8.61 2.53 8.33
CA GLY A 133 -8.81 3.84 8.96
C GLY A 133 -9.12 3.71 10.45
N TYR A 134 -8.79 4.74 11.23
CA TYR A 134 -9.18 4.78 12.64
C TYR A 134 -10.71 4.63 12.81
N ASN A 135 -11.13 3.58 13.50
CA ASN A 135 -12.53 3.33 13.81
C ASN A 135 -12.77 3.39 15.32
N ARG A 136 -13.38 4.48 15.78
CA ARG A 136 -13.71 4.69 17.21
C ARG A 136 -14.70 3.68 17.80
N ALA A 137 -15.40 2.90 16.95
CA ALA A 137 -16.34 1.89 17.38
C ALA A 137 -15.68 0.52 17.64
N GLU A 138 -14.41 0.34 17.27
CA GLU A 138 -13.67 -0.87 17.61
C GLU A 138 -13.25 -0.83 19.09
N ASP A 139 -13.63 -1.86 19.83
CA ASP A 139 -13.11 -2.09 21.18
C ASP A 139 -11.85 -2.96 21.15
N LEU A 140 -11.21 -3.13 22.32
CA LEU A 140 -9.96 -3.87 22.45
C LEU A 140 -10.05 -5.34 22.01
N ASN A 141 -11.23 -5.96 22.02
CA ASN A 141 -11.38 -7.37 21.64
C ASN A 141 -11.38 -7.55 20.12
N ILE A 142 -11.58 -6.48 19.36
CA ILE A 142 -11.47 -6.49 17.89
C ILE A 142 -10.00 -6.47 17.45
N TYR A 143 -9.12 -5.87 18.26
CA TYR A 143 -7.69 -5.81 17.97
C TYR A 143 -7.02 -7.15 18.24
N HIS A 144 -6.21 -7.61 17.29
CA HIS A 144 -5.29 -8.70 17.54
C HIS A 144 -4.36 -8.38 18.71
N THR A 145 -4.11 -9.39 19.54
CA THR A 145 -3.08 -9.36 20.56
C THR A 145 -1.70 -9.34 19.91
N GLY A 146 -0.67 -8.87 20.63
CA GLY A 146 0.70 -8.86 20.11
C GLY A 146 1.18 -10.27 19.71
N ARG A 147 0.74 -11.29 20.45
CA ARG A 147 1.02 -12.71 20.14
C ARG A 147 0.38 -13.15 18.83
N GLU A 148 -0.87 -12.80 18.57
CA GLU A 148 -1.55 -13.15 17.32
C GLU A 148 -0.89 -12.46 16.12
N LEU A 149 -0.48 -11.20 16.27
CA LEU A 149 0.25 -10.49 15.21
C LEU A 149 1.62 -11.12 14.91
N VAL A 150 2.34 -11.58 15.94
CA VAL A 150 3.58 -12.37 15.74
C VAL A 150 3.29 -13.68 15.01
N PHE A 151 2.20 -14.38 15.34
CA PHE A 151 1.83 -15.59 14.61
C PHE A 151 1.45 -15.31 13.16
N ILE A 152 0.73 -14.23 12.87
CA ILE A 152 0.44 -13.80 11.51
C ILE A 152 1.75 -13.54 10.75
N LEU A 153 2.68 -12.79 11.37
CA LEU A 153 4.00 -12.51 10.76
C LEU A 153 4.77 -13.80 10.44
N VAL A 154 4.89 -14.71 11.41
CA VAL A 154 5.61 -15.98 11.24
C VAL A 154 4.96 -16.85 10.17
N ASP A 155 3.63 -16.95 10.19
CA ASP A 155 2.89 -17.76 9.22
C ASP A 155 3.03 -17.23 7.79
N THR A 156 2.93 -15.90 7.60
CA THR A 156 3.15 -15.24 6.32
C THR A 156 4.58 -15.45 5.81
N VAL A 157 5.59 -15.19 6.66
CA VAL A 157 7.00 -15.35 6.29
C VAL A 157 7.36 -16.80 6.00
N SER A 158 6.76 -17.77 6.71
CA SER A 158 6.99 -19.21 6.47
C SER A 158 6.60 -19.66 5.06
N ARG A 159 5.76 -18.87 4.38
CA ARG A 159 5.27 -19.11 3.01
C ARG A 159 5.86 -18.13 2.00
N GLY A 160 6.93 -17.43 2.37
CA GLY A 160 7.69 -16.51 1.50
C GLY A 160 7.03 -15.15 1.28
N GLY A 161 6.02 -14.78 2.08
CA GLY A 161 5.35 -13.49 1.98
C GLY A 161 5.90 -12.43 2.93
N ASN A 162 5.60 -11.17 2.61
CA ASN A 162 5.74 -10.04 3.53
C ASN A 162 4.41 -9.77 4.26
N LEU A 163 4.49 -9.20 5.47
CA LEU A 163 3.34 -8.66 6.18
C LEU A 163 3.40 -7.13 6.16
N LEU A 164 2.42 -6.50 5.52
CA LEU A 164 2.16 -5.07 5.60
C LEU A 164 1.07 -4.82 6.66
N LEU A 165 1.52 -4.53 7.88
CA LEU A 165 0.63 -4.26 9.01
C LEU A 165 0.28 -2.77 9.07
N ASP A 166 -0.99 -2.46 8.92
CA ASP A 166 -1.51 -1.10 8.93
C ASP A 166 -1.70 -0.54 10.36
N ILE A 167 -1.53 0.78 10.46
CA ILE A 167 -1.98 1.58 11.59
C ILE A 167 -2.96 2.64 11.10
N GLY A 168 -4.01 2.88 11.90
CA GLY A 168 -4.96 3.97 11.67
C GLY A 168 -4.77 5.10 12.69
N PRO A 169 -3.96 6.14 12.41
CA PRO A 169 -3.86 7.32 13.25
C PRO A 169 -5.21 8.01 13.42
N ARG A 170 -5.40 8.64 14.59
CA ARG A 170 -6.56 9.49 14.85
C ARG A 170 -6.45 10.82 14.08
N ALA A 171 -7.53 11.57 14.05
CA ALA A 171 -7.59 12.88 13.39
C ALA A 171 -6.62 13.93 13.99
N ASP A 172 -6.15 13.74 15.22
CA ASP A 172 -5.12 14.56 15.88
C ASP A 172 -3.68 14.16 15.47
N GLY A 173 -3.52 13.16 14.59
CA GLY A 173 -2.23 12.64 14.12
C GLY A 173 -1.59 11.63 15.07
N MET A 174 -2.22 11.32 16.21
CA MET A 174 -1.68 10.37 17.18
C MET A 174 -2.05 8.94 16.81
N ILE A 175 -1.10 8.02 17.01
CA ILE A 175 -1.37 6.58 16.93
C ILE A 175 -2.23 6.20 18.16
N PRO A 176 -3.27 5.35 18.01
CA PRO A 176 -3.98 4.79 19.16
C PRO A 176 -3.04 3.99 20.07
N VAL A 177 -3.15 4.17 21.39
CA VAL A 177 -2.27 3.53 22.39
C VAL A 177 -2.25 2.00 22.25
N VAL A 178 -3.39 1.39 21.91
CA VAL A 178 -3.45 -0.05 21.65
C VAL A 178 -2.56 -0.46 20.48
N MET A 179 -2.55 0.30 19.37
CA MET A 179 -1.69 0.01 18.22
C MET A 179 -0.21 0.21 18.56
N GLU A 180 0.13 1.26 19.33
CA GLU A 180 1.50 1.48 19.83
C GLU A 180 2.00 0.31 20.71
N GLU A 181 1.14 -0.18 21.61
CA GLU A 181 1.43 -1.32 22.47
C GLU A 181 1.70 -2.57 21.63
N ARG A 182 0.86 -2.85 20.61
CA ARG A 182 1.03 -4.00 19.71
C ARG A 182 2.32 -3.92 18.89
N LEU A 183 2.63 -2.75 18.33
CA LEU A 183 3.90 -2.54 17.61
C LEU A 183 5.11 -2.76 18.52
N THR A 184 5.05 -2.28 19.76
CA THR A 184 6.13 -2.46 20.73
C THR A 184 6.31 -3.94 21.09
N GLN A 185 5.21 -4.66 21.34
CA GLN A 185 5.23 -6.10 21.64
C GLN A 185 5.83 -6.92 20.48
N MET A 186 5.46 -6.63 19.23
CA MET A 186 6.06 -7.27 18.06
C MET A 186 7.54 -6.91 17.92
N GLY A 187 7.88 -5.63 18.10
CA GLY A 187 9.25 -5.14 18.03
C GLY A 187 10.16 -5.73 19.10
N ASP A 188 9.66 -5.99 20.30
CA ASP A 188 10.40 -6.65 21.36
C ASP A 188 10.65 -8.13 21.07
N TRP A 189 9.74 -8.80 20.36
CA TRP A 189 9.94 -10.19 19.91
C TRP A 189 10.94 -10.30 18.75
N LEU A 190 11.03 -9.29 17.88
CA LEU A 190 11.91 -9.27 16.71
C LEU A 190 13.40 -9.01 17.02
N LYS A 191 13.72 -8.56 18.23
CA LYS A 191 15.11 -8.27 18.68
C LYS A 191 15.88 -9.54 19.00
#